data_AF-A0A936FB18-F1
#
_entry.id   AF-A0A936FB18-F1
#
_cell.length_a   1.000
_cell.length_b   1.000
_cell.length_c   1.000
_cell.angle_alpha   90.00
_cell.angle_beta   90.00
_cell.angle_gamma   90.00
#
_symmetry.space_group_name_H-M   'P 1'
#
loop_
_entity.id
_entity.type
_entity.pdbx_description
1 polymer ?
#
loop_
_entity_poly.entity_id
_entity_poly.type
_entity_poly.pdbx_seq_one_letter_code
_entity_poly.pdbx_strand_id
1 'polypeptide(L)'
;MMESEESPYPKTIFGKLLRSFFLWTGSLSGDGSRKIRPIHQDLLNKFLPTLEDEIQLVVVNQLEQPFYMQFNDGMVSIFYFDDFNLSPSLRISHPEFRDRLYKIEMFVDGRKEWAHITFYKGRIFSIEFKNNFKFYKNKDVIFGAVVLGKSKQSYAGAIDRLEHGKNSQYATGEE
;
A
#
# COMPACT_ATOMS: atom_id res chain seq x y z
N MET A 1 40.19 9.12 20.88
CA MET A 1 39.77 7.93 20.10
C MET A 1 38.30 7.75 20.38
N MET A 2 37.44 8.14 19.45
CA MET A 2 35.99 7.92 19.53
C MET A 2 35.70 6.62 18.80
N GLU A 3 35.26 5.61 19.53
CA GLU A 3 34.71 4.39 18.97
C GLU A 3 33.40 4.76 18.27
N SER A 4 33.39 4.65 16.95
CA SER A 4 32.17 4.76 16.17
C SER A 4 31.33 3.51 16.42
N GLU A 5 30.19 3.67 17.10
CA GLU A 5 29.17 2.63 17.20
C GLU A 5 28.69 2.29 15.78
N GLU A 6 29.08 1.11 15.30
CA GLU A 6 28.53 0.54 14.09
C GLU A 6 27.05 0.19 14.34
N SER A 7 26.19 0.95 13.67
CA SER A 7 24.75 0.69 13.59
C SER A 7 24.47 -0.78 13.20
N PRO A 8 23.64 -1.52 13.95
CA PRO A 8 23.38 -2.95 13.73
C PRO A 8 22.47 -3.22 12.52
N TYR A 9 22.06 -2.18 11.79
CA TYR A 9 21.13 -2.32 10.68
C TYR A 9 21.88 -2.71 9.39
N PRO A 10 21.53 -3.84 8.75
CA PRO A 10 22.15 -4.25 7.50
C PRO A 10 21.84 -3.21 6.41
N LYS A 11 22.89 -2.59 5.86
CA LYS A 11 22.86 -1.55 4.83
C LYS A 11 22.27 -1.96 3.47
N THR A 12 21.48 -3.03 3.37
CA THR A 12 21.04 -3.62 2.08
C THR A 12 19.73 -4.42 2.16
N ILE A 13 18.66 -3.84 2.70
CA ILE A 13 17.29 -4.41 2.49
C ILE A 13 16.70 -3.94 1.14
N PHE A 14 17.21 -2.85 0.56
CA PHE A 14 16.69 -2.20 -0.65
C PHE A 14 16.91 -2.95 -1.98
N GLY A 15 17.65 -4.07 -2.00
CA GLY A 15 18.06 -4.76 -3.23
C GLY A 15 17.17 -5.92 -3.69
N LYS A 16 16.13 -6.30 -2.94
CA LYS A 16 15.43 -7.60 -3.14
C LYS A 16 14.00 -7.55 -3.69
N LEU A 17 13.45 -6.40 -4.06
CA LEU A 17 12.15 -6.33 -4.78
C LEU A 17 12.24 -6.67 -6.27
N LEU A 18 13.12 -7.61 -6.64
CA LEU A 18 13.32 -8.10 -7.99
C LEU A 18 13.35 -9.63 -7.99
N ARG A 19 12.18 -10.23 -8.21
CA ARG A 19 11.93 -11.35 -9.15
C ARG A 19 10.65 -12.09 -8.78
N SER A 20 9.70 -12.16 -9.72
CA SER A 20 9.27 -13.46 -10.29
C SER A 20 8.32 -13.25 -11.48
N PHE A 21 8.45 -14.15 -12.45
CA PHE A 21 7.89 -14.11 -13.81
C PHE A 21 7.26 -15.49 -14.11
N PHE A 22 6.19 -15.54 -14.93
CA PHE A 22 5.50 -16.72 -15.53
C PHE A 22 4.62 -17.59 -14.60
N LEU A 23 3.44 -18.15 -14.95
CA LEU A 23 2.50 -18.14 -16.10
C LEU A 23 1.12 -18.55 -15.53
N TRP A 24 0.08 -17.71 -15.62
CA TRP A 24 -1.31 -18.17 -15.44
C TRP A 24 -2.27 -17.31 -16.28
N THR A 25 -3.02 -17.97 -17.16
CA THR A 25 -4.00 -17.40 -18.09
C THR A 25 -5.38 -17.34 -17.43
N GLY A 26 -5.54 -16.44 -16.46
CA GLY A 26 -6.84 -16.07 -15.92
C GLY A 26 -7.16 -14.65 -16.35
N SER A 27 -8.10 -14.49 -17.28
CA SER A 27 -8.64 -13.18 -17.67
C SER A 27 -9.45 -12.62 -16.50
N LEU A 28 -8.79 -11.85 -15.63
CA LEU A 28 -9.48 -10.91 -14.75
C LEU A 28 -9.88 -9.73 -15.64
N SER A 29 -11.17 -9.61 -15.94
CA SER A 29 -11.74 -8.49 -16.65
C SER A 29 -11.59 -7.20 -15.81
N GLY A 30 -10.45 -6.52 -15.98
CA GLY A 30 -10.14 -5.26 -15.30
C GLY A 30 -8.73 -4.76 -15.62
N ASP A 31 -8.53 -3.44 -15.56
CA ASP A 31 -7.20 -2.83 -15.58
C ASP A 31 -6.44 -3.27 -14.31
N GLY A 32 -5.34 -4.00 -14.47
CA GLY A 32 -4.55 -4.48 -13.34
C GLY A 32 -3.13 -4.91 -13.71
N SER A 33 -2.33 -5.26 -12.71
CA SER A 33 -0.94 -5.67 -12.89
C SER A 33 -0.46 -6.61 -11.80
N ARG A 34 0.41 -7.55 -12.17
CA ARG A 34 1.17 -8.37 -11.20
C ARG A 34 2.50 -7.71 -10.78
N LYS A 35 2.69 -6.45 -11.15
CA LYS A 35 3.91 -5.69 -10.85
C LYS A 35 3.54 -4.39 -10.13
N ILE A 36 4.30 -4.09 -9.08
CA ILE A 36 4.25 -2.78 -8.44
C ILE A 36 4.76 -1.75 -9.45
N ARG A 37 3.99 -0.68 -9.65
CA ARG A 37 4.39 0.42 -10.55
C ARG A 37 5.40 1.33 -9.84
N PRO A 38 6.28 2.05 -10.57
CA PRO A 38 7.34 2.87 -9.97
C PRO A 38 6.86 3.80 -8.85
N ILE A 39 5.81 4.60 -9.08
CA ILE A 39 5.28 5.51 -8.04
C ILE A 39 4.76 4.78 -6.79
N HIS A 40 4.24 3.56 -6.92
CA HIS A 40 3.81 2.76 -5.77
C HIS A 40 5.03 2.23 -5.02
N GLN A 41 6.06 1.82 -5.76
CA GLN A 41 7.34 1.39 -5.20
C GLN A 41 8.00 2.51 -4.41
N ASP A 42 8.04 3.73 -4.95
CA ASP A 42 8.62 4.90 -4.28
C ASP A 42 7.86 5.25 -3.00
N LEU A 43 6.53 5.20 -3.05
CA LEU A 43 5.67 5.38 -1.89
C LEU A 43 5.89 4.30 -0.82
N LEU A 44 5.98 3.02 -1.21
CA LEU A 44 6.27 1.92 -0.29
C LEU A 44 7.67 2.05 0.33
N ASN A 45 8.67 2.45 -0.47
CA ASN A 45 10.03 2.71 0.00
C ASN A 45 10.08 3.83 1.06
N LYS A 46 9.22 4.85 0.92
CA LYS A 46 9.07 5.90 1.93
C LYS A 46 8.35 5.39 3.18
N PHE A 47 7.33 4.57 2.99
CA PHE A 47 6.42 4.15 4.04
C PHE A 47 6.98 3.04 4.94
N LEU A 48 7.55 1.99 4.36
CA LEU A 48 7.97 0.79 5.09
C LEU A 48 8.92 1.09 6.28
N PRO A 49 9.91 2.00 6.17
CA PRO A 49 10.79 2.35 7.29
C PRO A 49 10.10 3.08 8.45
N THR A 50 8.82 3.45 8.31
CA THR A 50 8.04 4.11 9.39
C THR A 50 7.30 3.11 10.26
N LEU A 51 7.30 1.83 9.89
CA LEU A 51 6.72 0.74 10.66
C LEU A 51 7.77 0.18 11.63
N GLU A 52 7.30 -0.51 12.67
CA GLU A 52 8.18 -1.34 13.50
C GLU A 52 8.78 -2.48 12.67
N ASP A 53 10.03 -2.87 12.97
CA ASP A 53 10.81 -3.84 12.18
C ASP A 53 10.05 -5.15 11.93
N GLU A 54 9.35 -5.67 12.94
CA GLU A 54 8.55 -6.90 12.83
C GLU A 54 7.41 -6.76 11.82
N ILE A 55 6.69 -5.63 11.87
CA ILE A 55 5.58 -5.34 10.97
C ILE A 55 6.12 -5.10 9.56
N GLN A 56 7.19 -4.33 9.43
CA GLN A 56 7.85 -4.08 8.15
C GLN A 56 8.22 -5.39 7.46
N LEU A 57 8.85 -6.32 8.19
CA LEU A 57 9.23 -7.62 7.67
C LEU A 57 8.01 -8.41 7.17
N VAL A 58 6.90 -8.41 7.91
CA VAL A 58 5.66 -9.08 7.48
C VAL A 58 5.11 -8.45 6.20
N VAL A 59 5.11 -7.13 6.07
CA VAL A 59 4.63 -6.45 4.85
C VAL A 59 5.53 -6.74 3.65
N VAL A 60 6.85 -6.76 3.84
CA VAL A 60 7.79 -7.17 2.78
C VAL A 60 7.49 -8.59 2.34
N ASN A 61 7.35 -9.53 3.28
CA ASN A 61 7.04 -10.92 2.97
C ASN A 61 5.68 -11.08 2.27
N GLN A 62 4.68 -10.24 2.59
CA GLN A 62 3.41 -10.17 1.85
C GLN A 62 3.67 -9.77 0.39
N LEU A 63 4.42 -8.69 0.16
CA LEU A 63 4.70 -8.15 -1.18
C LEU A 63 5.64 -9.02 -2.02
N GLU A 64 6.36 -9.96 -1.40
CA GLU A 64 7.14 -10.99 -2.11
C GLU A 64 6.29 -12.17 -2.61
N GLN A 65 5.06 -12.34 -2.09
CA GLN A 65 4.14 -13.36 -2.60
C GLN A 65 3.60 -12.99 -3.98
N PRO A 66 3.13 -13.98 -4.77
CA PRO A 66 2.30 -13.69 -5.94
C PRO A 66 1.05 -12.88 -5.56
N PHE A 67 0.91 -11.70 -6.15
CA PHE A 67 -0.27 -10.87 -6.03
C PHE A 67 -0.72 -10.30 -7.38
N TYR A 68 -1.95 -9.83 -7.43
CA TYR A 68 -2.51 -9.03 -8.51
C TYR A 68 -3.00 -7.71 -7.94
N MET A 69 -2.56 -6.60 -8.52
CA MET A 69 -3.07 -5.26 -8.23
C MET A 69 -4.17 -4.93 -9.23
N GLN A 70 -5.41 -4.73 -8.76
CA GLN A 70 -6.47 -4.16 -9.57
C GLN A 70 -6.45 -2.64 -9.45
N PHE A 71 -6.66 -1.94 -10.56
CA PHE A 71 -6.75 -0.49 -10.60
C PHE A 71 -8.20 -0.06 -10.79
N ASN A 72 -8.76 0.66 -9.83
CA ASN A 72 -10.03 1.37 -10.01
C ASN A 72 -9.72 2.79 -10.50
N ASP A 73 -10.04 3.05 -11.78
CA ASP A 73 -9.72 4.28 -12.54
C ASP A 73 -8.27 4.77 -12.45
N GLY A 74 -7.37 3.87 -12.02
CA GLY A 74 -5.97 4.19 -11.77
C GLY A 74 -5.70 5.04 -10.53
N MET A 75 -6.72 5.34 -9.72
CA MET A 75 -6.62 6.10 -8.46
C MET A 75 -6.43 5.17 -7.26
N VAL A 76 -7.19 4.07 -7.21
CA VAL A 76 -7.12 3.08 -6.14
C VAL A 76 -6.52 1.80 -6.70
N SER A 77 -5.46 1.34 -6.05
CA SER A 77 -4.76 0.10 -6.38
C SER A 77 -5.00 -0.92 -5.26
N ILE A 78 -5.79 -1.96 -5.52
CA ILE A 78 -6.16 -2.98 -4.53
C ILE A 78 -5.29 -4.22 -4.73
N PHE A 79 -4.71 -4.73 -3.66
CA PHE A 79 -3.90 -5.95 -3.65
C PHE A 79 -4.78 -7.18 -3.43
N TYR A 80 -4.71 -8.11 -4.38
CA TYR A 80 -5.26 -9.46 -4.29
C TYR A 80 -4.10 -10.45 -4.19
N PHE A 81 -3.95 -11.07 -3.03
CA PHE A 81 -2.99 -12.15 -2.83
C PHE A 81 -3.66 -13.47 -3.21
N ASP A 82 -2.91 -14.41 -3.78
CA ASP A 82 -3.45 -15.72 -4.13
C ASP A 82 -3.92 -16.46 -2.87
N ASP A 83 -5.23 -16.69 -2.77
CA ASP A 83 -5.87 -17.25 -1.60
C ASP A 83 -5.37 -18.67 -1.26
N PHE A 84 -4.90 -19.42 -2.25
CA PHE A 84 -4.41 -20.80 -2.08
C PHE A 84 -3.08 -20.91 -1.33
N ASN A 85 -2.28 -19.83 -1.28
CA ASN A 85 -0.98 -19.79 -0.60
C ASN A 85 -0.98 -18.87 0.62
N LEU A 86 -2.15 -18.52 1.16
CA LEU A 86 -2.27 -17.60 2.28
C LEU A 86 -1.83 -18.22 3.60
N SER A 87 -0.52 -18.25 3.84
CA SER A 87 0.00 -18.59 5.16
C SER A 87 -0.53 -17.59 6.21
N PRO A 88 -1.12 -18.06 7.32
CA PRO A 88 -1.48 -17.20 8.45
C PRO A 88 -0.30 -16.41 9.01
N SER A 89 0.93 -16.92 8.85
CA SER A 89 2.15 -16.23 9.27
C SER A 89 2.42 -14.92 8.52
N LEU A 90 1.76 -14.70 7.37
CA LEU A 90 1.85 -13.46 6.60
C LEU A 90 0.80 -12.44 7.00
N ARG A 91 0.12 -12.60 8.14
CA ARG A 91 -0.77 -11.59 8.69
C ARG A 91 -0.09 -10.89 9.86
N ILE A 92 -0.19 -9.56 9.88
CA ILE A 92 0.15 -8.77 11.05
C ILE A 92 -0.87 -9.12 12.13
N SER A 93 -0.42 -9.71 13.23
CA SER A 93 -1.28 -10.15 14.34
C SER A 93 -1.78 -8.99 15.19
N HIS A 94 -1.13 -7.84 15.13
CA HIS A 94 -1.43 -6.67 15.96
C HIS A 94 -2.86 -6.15 15.67
N PRO A 95 -3.74 -5.99 16.69
CA PRO A 95 -5.16 -5.67 16.51
C PRO A 95 -5.43 -4.40 15.70
N GLU A 96 -4.57 -3.39 15.84
CA GLU A 96 -4.68 -2.13 15.08
C GLU A 96 -4.61 -2.32 13.56
N PHE A 97 -4.08 -3.45 13.06
CA PHE A 97 -4.01 -3.75 11.63
C PHE A 97 -5.23 -4.53 11.11
N ARG A 98 -6.27 -4.72 11.94
CA ARG A 98 -7.56 -5.23 11.46
C ARG A 98 -8.17 -4.31 10.41
N ASP A 99 -8.07 -3.00 10.64
CA ASP A 99 -8.43 -1.93 9.71
C ASP A 99 -7.57 -0.72 10.08
N ARG A 100 -6.53 -0.43 9.27
CA ARG A 100 -5.58 0.66 9.54
C ARG A 100 -5.35 1.48 8.29
N LEU A 101 -5.35 2.80 8.44
CA LEU A 101 -5.03 3.70 7.34
C LEU A 101 -3.85 4.59 7.70
N TYR A 102 -2.88 4.65 6.80
CA TYR A 102 -1.78 5.61 6.83
C TYR A 102 -1.98 6.64 5.72
N LYS A 103 -1.65 7.90 6.03
CA LYS A 103 -1.60 8.99 5.06
C LYS A 103 -0.16 9.39 4.85
N ILE A 104 0.24 9.45 3.59
CA ILE A 104 1.59 9.82 3.17
C ILE A 104 1.48 11.14 2.43
N GLU A 105 2.14 12.15 2.95
CA GLU A 105 2.20 13.46 2.32
C GLU A 105 2.93 13.33 0.98
N MET A 106 2.38 13.97 -0.05
CA MET A 106 2.98 14.03 -1.37
C MET A 106 3.09 15.49 -1.78
N PHE A 107 4.21 15.89 -2.37
CA PHE A 107 4.36 17.14 -3.08
C PHE A 107 4.49 16.83 -4.56
N VAL A 108 3.53 17.32 -5.36
CA VAL A 108 3.44 17.08 -6.80
C VAL A 108 3.57 18.41 -7.50
N ASP A 109 4.69 18.64 -8.19
CA ASP A 109 5.08 19.95 -8.72
C ASP A 109 4.93 21.07 -7.67
N GLY A 110 5.38 20.80 -6.43
CA GLY A 110 5.30 21.73 -5.29
C GLY A 110 3.92 21.85 -4.64
N ARG A 111 2.87 21.17 -5.14
CA ARG A 111 1.53 21.17 -4.53
C ARG A 111 1.36 19.99 -3.59
N LYS A 112 0.89 20.27 -2.37
CA LYS A 112 0.66 19.25 -1.34
C LYS A 112 -0.62 18.45 -1.64
N GLU A 113 -0.48 17.13 -1.62
CA GLU A 113 -1.54 16.13 -1.71
C GLU A 113 -1.29 14.99 -0.71
N TRP A 114 -2.24 14.04 -0.61
CA TRP A 114 -2.10 12.87 0.24
C TRP A 114 -2.34 11.61 -0.58
N ALA A 115 -1.44 10.63 -0.44
CA ALA A 115 -1.72 9.24 -0.75
C ALA A 115 -2.07 8.47 0.52
N HIS A 116 -2.78 7.36 0.36
CA HIS A 116 -3.15 6.49 1.46
C HIS A 116 -2.60 5.08 1.24
N ILE A 117 -2.24 4.43 2.34
CA ILE A 117 -2.00 2.99 2.41
C ILE A 117 -2.97 2.44 3.44
N THR A 118 -3.79 1.48 3.01
CA THR A 118 -4.78 0.84 3.87
C THR A 118 -4.36 -0.59 4.13
N PHE A 119 -4.48 -1.00 5.39
CA PHE A 119 -4.39 -2.38 5.85
C PHE A 119 -5.78 -2.89 6.22
N TYR A 120 -6.04 -4.13 5.86
CA TYR A 120 -7.27 -4.83 6.23
C TYR A 120 -6.97 -6.27 6.62
N LYS A 121 -7.55 -6.73 7.74
CA LYS A 121 -7.35 -8.08 8.29
C LYS A 121 -5.87 -8.48 8.41
N GLY A 122 -5.01 -7.53 8.81
CA GLY A 122 -3.58 -7.76 9.02
C GLY A 122 -2.73 -7.75 7.75
N ARG A 123 -3.25 -7.24 6.62
CA ARG A 123 -2.56 -7.24 5.32
C ARG A 123 -2.60 -5.88 4.66
N ILE A 124 -1.57 -5.55 3.87
CA ILE A 124 -1.68 -4.43 2.93
C ILE A 124 -2.84 -4.71 1.97
N PHE A 125 -3.75 -3.76 1.86
CA PHE A 125 -4.99 -3.92 1.11
C PHE A 125 -5.05 -2.99 -0.09
N SER A 126 -4.78 -1.70 0.11
CA SER A 126 -4.80 -0.73 -0.97
C SER A 126 -3.71 0.33 -0.86
N ILE A 127 -3.29 0.83 -2.02
CA ILE A 127 -2.60 2.11 -2.17
C ILE A 127 -3.50 3.02 -2.96
N GLU A 128 -3.69 4.25 -2.50
CA GLU A 128 -4.66 5.16 -3.07
C GLU A 128 -4.03 6.54 -3.31
N PHE A 129 -4.25 7.06 -4.50
CA PHE A 129 -3.82 8.39 -4.92
C PHE A 129 -5.03 9.27 -5.21
N LYS A 130 -4.85 10.58 -5.05
CA LYS A 130 -5.90 11.57 -5.35
C LYS A 130 -6.22 11.68 -6.84
N ASN A 131 -5.25 11.43 -7.71
CA ASN A 131 -5.40 11.43 -9.16
C ASN A 131 -5.00 10.07 -9.73
N ASN A 132 -5.32 9.79 -11.00
CA ASN A 132 -4.89 8.54 -11.60
C ASN A 132 -3.36 8.46 -11.75
N PHE A 133 -2.80 7.26 -11.80
CA PHE A 133 -1.35 7.08 -11.96
C PHE A 133 -0.74 7.75 -13.21
N LYS A 134 -1.52 7.94 -14.29
CA LYS A 134 -1.05 8.58 -15.54
C LYS A 134 -0.76 10.06 -15.33
N PHE A 135 -1.50 10.73 -14.44
CA PHE A 135 -1.27 12.12 -14.05
C PHE A 135 0.15 12.34 -13.52
N TYR A 136 0.70 11.37 -12.78
CA TYR A 136 2.02 11.50 -12.15
C TYR A 136 3.21 11.12 -13.05
N LYS A 137 2.98 10.58 -14.26
CA LYS A 137 4.03 9.96 -15.10
C LYS A 137 5.21 10.89 -15.47
N ASN A 138 5.01 12.20 -15.43
CA ASN A 138 6.03 13.22 -15.73
C ASN A 138 6.01 14.36 -14.70
N LYS A 139 5.63 14.05 -13.46
CA LYS A 139 5.53 15.02 -12.38
C LYS A 139 6.72 14.84 -11.44
N ASP A 140 7.17 15.94 -10.84
CA ASP A 140 8.08 15.86 -9.71
C ASP A 140 7.26 15.47 -8.48
N VAL A 141 7.52 14.27 -7.95
CA VAL A 141 6.77 13.69 -6.82
C VAL A 141 7.72 13.44 -5.67
N ILE A 142 7.50 14.14 -4.57
CA ILE A 142 8.29 14.00 -3.34
C ILE A 142 7.38 13.51 -2.23
N PHE A 143 7.76 12.42 -1.56
CA PHE A 143 7.01 11.87 -0.43
C PHE A 143 7.51 12.44 0.90
N GLY A 144 6.60 13.08 1.64
CA GLY A 144 6.84 13.76 2.91
C GLY A 144 6.50 12.91 4.13
N ALA A 145 5.85 13.51 5.13
CA ALA A 145 5.54 12.85 6.38
C ALA A 145 4.53 11.69 6.19
N VAL A 146 4.72 10.63 6.98
CA VAL A 146 3.74 9.55 7.16
C VAL A 146 3.01 9.79 8.47
N VAL A 147 1.69 9.82 8.43
CA VAL A 147 0.83 10.01 9.61
C VAL A 147 -0.28 8.98 9.62
N LEU A 148 -0.79 8.65 10.82
CA LEU A 148 -1.98 7.83 10.93
C LEU A 148 -3.20 8.60 10.42
N GLY A 149 -4.02 7.93 9.61
CA GLY A 149 -5.32 8.44 9.19
C GLY A 149 -6.45 7.68 9.88
N LYS A 150 -7.68 8.12 9.61
CA LYS A 150 -8.90 7.42 10.04
C LYS A 150 -9.40 6.58 8.86
N SER A 151 -9.88 5.35 9.09
CA SER A 151 -10.39 4.49 8.02
C SER A 151 -11.47 5.15 7.15
N LYS A 152 -12.31 6.03 7.75
CA LYS A 152 -13.32 6.84 7.03
C LYS A 152 -12.74 7.80 5.97
N GLN A 153 -11.43 8.04 5.98
CA GLN A 153 -10.72 8.95 5.06
C GLN A 153 -10.15 8.25 3.82
N SER A 154 -10.29 6.93 3.69
CA SER A 154 -9.95 6.21 2.46
C SER A 154 -10.71 6.79 1.26
N TYR A 155 -10.01 6.94 0.14
CA TYR A 155 -10.59 7.29 -1.15
C TYR A 155 -11.49 6.15 -1.66
N ALA A 156 -11.23 4.88 -1.34
CA ALA A 156 -12.13 3.78 -1.66
C ALA A 156 -13.50 3.98 -0.98
N GLY A 157 -13.50 4.37 0.30
CA GLY A 157 -14.75 4.73 0.99
C GLY A 157 -15.41 5.99 0.43
N ALA A 158 -14.65 6.93 -0.14
CA ALA A 158 -15.21 8.10 -0.82
C ALA A 158 -15.81 7.77 -2.18
N ILE A 159 -15.16 6.89 -2.95
CA ILE A 159 -15.63 6.38 -4.24
C ILE A 159 -16.90 5.55 -4.05
N ASP A 160 -16.92 4.62 -3.09
CA ASP A 160 -18.10 3.82 -2.75
C ASP A 160 -19.31 4.71 -2.38
N ARG A 161 -19.10 5.78 -1.60
CA ARG A 161 -20.18 6.76 -1.30
C ARG A 161 -20.65 7.56 -2.51
N LEU A 162 -19.78 7.84 -3.48
CA LEU A 162 -20.11 8.57 -4.70
C LEU A 162 -20.84 7.66 -5.70
N GLU A 163 -20.45 6.39 -5.79
CA GLU A 163 -21.00 5.40 -6.72
C GLU A 163 -22.30 4.78 -6.21
N HIS A 164 -22.41 4.51 -4.91
CA HIS A 164 -23.55 3.80 -4.31
C HIS A 164 -24.42 4.68 -3.39
N GLY A 165 -24.09 5.97 -3.26
CA GLY A 165 -24.81 6.92 -2.40
C GLY A 165 -24.46 6.79 -0.90
N LYS A 166 -24.98 7.70 -0.07
CA LYS A 166 -24.68 7.81 1.38
C LYS A 166 -25.01 6.56 2.23
N ASN A 167 -25.71 5.58 1.67
CA ASN A 167 -26.30 4.44 2.38
C ASN A 167 -25.69 3.08 2.00
N SER A 168 -24.46 3.04 1.44
CA SER A 168 -23.77 1.76 1.32
C SER A 168 -23.56 1.20 2.74
N GLN A 169 -24.07 -0.01 2.99
CA GLN A 169 -24.19 -0.66 4.30
C GLN A 169 -22.83 -0.99 4.97
N TYR A 170 -21.71 -0.47 4.45
CA TYR A 170 -20.39 -0.52 5.06
C TYR A 170 -20.09 0.70 5.95
N ALA A 171 -21.02 1.66 6.05
CA ALA A 171 -20.90 2.84 6.91
C ALA A 171 -21.21 2.59 8.41
N THR A 172 -21.72 1.40 8.76
CA THR A 172 -22.00 1.00 10.15
C THR A 172 -20.97 -0.01 10.62
N GLY A 173 -19.83 0.50 11.08
CA GLY A 173 -19.22 -0.09 12.28
C GLY A 173 -20.15 0.25 13.44
N GLU A 174 -21.16 -0.59 13.65
CA GLU A 174 -21.98 -0.56 14.86
C GLU A 174 -21.16 -1.17 16.01
N GLU A 175 -21.05 -0.32 17.05
CA GLU A 175 -20.69 -0.51 18.46
C GLU A 175 -19.28 -0.97 18.84
#